data_AF-A0A3N5X6K6-F1
#
_entry.id   AF-A0A3N5X6K6-F1
#
_cell.length_a   1.000
_cell.length_b   1.000
_cell.length_c   1.000
_cell.angle_alpha   90.00
_cell.angle_beta   90.00
_cell.angle_gamma   90.00
#
_symmetry.space_group_name_H-M   'P 1'
#
loop_
_entity.id
_entity.type
_entity.pdbx_description
1 polymer ?
#
loop_
_entity_poly.entity_id
_entity_poly.type
_entity_poly.pdbx_seq_one_letter_code
_entity_poly.pdbx_strand_id
1 'polypeptide(L)'
;MNQENRELKPAPERAADAEERRVRELERPLRPIDDRFDGTTTYGRRLDWLFGLVVTLVSLSVYAMTVGRGAPFWDCGEFIACAYILGIPHPPGAALFVMTGRVVSLLPFGDTAFLLNLYSSVTSALAVGFCALTLARVIRRLRGHERAAIDSVVLYAGVVLGSLAMAFGSTYWFNAVEAEVYGLTLLLISLLIWLSALWIERARTPEGNRILVLQVFLLYLGATNHMQAFLPIIPIFLLLFLVDTSRLKNPLYWAIFVILTFVVYSVDLFLWITPIACALFFLSSFLSTRPERRKSHLFAGSLLFAAILGYSLYGYVPIRAAQSPAINENDPDDWTSFKMF
;
A
#
# COMPACT_ATOMS: atom_id res chain seq x y z
N MET A 1 -29.60 -56.91 -33.64
CA MET A 1 -29.71 -55.83 -32.64
C MET A 1 -28.46 -55.86 -31.79
N ASN A 2 -27.51 -54.95 -32.05
CA ASN A 2 -26.48 -54.43 -31.14
C ASN A 2 -25.45 -53.64 -31.96
N GLN A 3 -25.64 -52.32 -32.05
CA GLN A 3 -24.63 -51.37 -32.49
C GLN A 3 -23.92 -50.86 -31.22
N GLU A 4 -22.64 -51.18 -31.08
CA GLU A 4 -21.75 -50.57 -30.09
C GLU A 4 -21.47 -49.11 -30.48
N ASN A 5 -21.94 -48.19 -29.65
CA ASN A 5 -21.53 -46.79 -29.65
C ASN A 5 -20.08 -46.69 -29.16
N ARG A 6 -19.11 -46.65 -30.08
CA ARG A 6 -17.74 -46.20 -29.78
C ARG A 6 -17.72 -44.68 -29.74
N GLU A 7 -17.79 -44.11 -28.55
CA GLU A 7 -17.43 -42.71 -28.31
C GLU A 7 -15.96 -42.49 -28.70
N LEU A 8 -15.77 -41.83 -29.84
CA LEU A 8 -14.46 -41.34 -30.29
C LEU A 8 -13.97 -40.28 -29.30
N LYS A 9 -13.03 -40.65 -28.42
CA LYS A 9 -12.23 -39.68 -27.66
C LYS A 9 -11.59 -38.69 -28.65
N PRO A 10 -11.70 -37.37 -28.44
CA PRO A 10 -11.11 -36.40 -29.35
C PRO A 10 -9.60 -36.59 -29.40
N ALA A 11 -9.03 -36.50 -30.61
CA ALA A 11 -7.60 -36.62 -30.86
C ALA A 11 -6.79 -35.65 -29.97
N PRO A 12 -5.63 -36.06 -29.44
CA PRO A 12 -4.85 -35.28 -28.47
C PRO A 12 -4.45 -33.87 -28.95
N GLU A 13 -4.29 -33.68 -30.26
CA GLU A 13 -4.03 -32.36 -30.86
C GLU A 13 -5.17 -31.36 -30.64
N ARG A 14 -6.44 -31.81 -30.70
CA ARG A 14 -7.60 -30.91 -30.49
C ARG A 14 -7.73 -30.46 -29.03
N ALA A 15 -7.25 -31.27 -28.09
CA ALA A 15 -7.24 -30.92 -26.67
C ALA A 15 -6.12 -29.91 -26.34
N ALA A 16 -4.94 -30.10 -26.94
CA ALA A 16 -3.82 -29.15 -26.82
C ALA A 16 -4.18 -27.79 -27.43
N ASP A 17 -4.75 -27.76 -28.63
CA ASP A 17 -5.20 -26.52 -29.29
C ASP A 17 -6.34 -25.82 -28.52
N ALA A 18 -7.25 -26.57 -27.92
CA ALA A 18 -8.33 -26.02 -27.10
C ALA A 18 -7.79 -25.39 -25.80
N GLU A 19 -6.83 -26.05 -25.16
CA GLU A 19 -6.16 -25.52 -23.97
C GLU A 19 -5.33 -24.28 -24.32
N GLU A 20 -4.61 -24.29 -25.45
CA GLU A 20 -3.82 -23.14 -25.90
C GLU A 20 -4.71 -21.94 -26.26
N ARG A 21 -5.87 -22.17 -26.90
CA ARG A 21 -6.88 -21.12 -27.14
C ARG A 21 -7.46 -20.58 -25.83
N ARG A 22 -7.75 -21.45 -24.87
CA ARG A 22 -8.29 -21.07 -23.56
C ARG A 22 -7.28 -20.25 -22.75
N VAL A 23 -6.01 -20.62 -22.80
CA VAL A 23 -4.91 -19.86 -22.19
C VAL A 23 -4.78 -18.49 -22.87
N ARG A 24 -4.80 -18.42 -24.21
CA ARG A 24 -4.78 -17.14 -24.95
C ARG A 24 -5.98 -16.24 -24.63
N GLU A 25 -7.16 -16.80 -24.37
CA GLU A 25 -8.33 -16.04 -23.93
C GLU A 25 -8.21 -15.53 -22.50
N LEU A 26 -7.62 -16.31 -21.59
CA LEU A 26 -7.36 -15.91 -20.20
C LEU A 26 -6.26 -14.84 -20.09
N GLU A 27 -5.23 -14.95 -20.94
CA GLU A 27 -4.10 -14.01 -21.04
C GLU A 27 -4.43 -12.76 -21.84
N ARG A 28 -5.54 -12.76 -22.60
CA ARG A 28 -6.00 -11.57 -23.29
C ARG A 28 -6.14 -10.46 -22.23
N PRO A 29 -5.56 -9.27 -22.46
CA PRO A 29 -5.89 -8.11 -21.65
C PRO A 29 -7.41 -8.07 -21.58
N LEU A 30 -7.96 -7.79 -20.40
CA LEU A 30 -9.37 -7.43 -20.35
C LEU A 30 -9.54 -6.38 -21.44
N ARG A 31 -10.57 -6.52 -22.29
CA ARG A 31 -11.04 -5.32 -22.99
C ARG A 31 -11.10 -4.26 -21.88
N PRO A 32 -10.55 -3.05 -22.09
CA PRO A 32 -10.76 -1.96 -21.14
C PRO A 32 -12.22 -2.08 -20.73
N ILE A 33 -12.50 -2.16 -19.42
CA ILE A 33 -13.87 -2.27 -18.92
C ILE A 33 -14.57 -1.09 -19.57
N ASP A 34 -15.28 -1.29 -20.69
CA ASP A 34 -15.44 -0.34 -21.80
C ASP A 34 -14.20 0.49 -22.25
N ASP A 35 -14.07 0.72 -23.57
CA ASP A 35 -13.28 1.83 -24.15
C ASP A 35 -13.74 3.23 -23.65
N ARG A 36 -14.79 3.26 -22.82
CA ARG A 36 -15.24 4.40 -22.02
C ARG A 36 -14.38 4.68 -20.78
N PHE A 37 -13.39 3.85 -20.44
CA PHE A 37 -12.58 4.00 -19.23
C PHE A 37 -11.08 4.19 -19.52
N ASP A 38 -10.61 3.90 -20.74
CA ASP A 38 -9.29 4.30 -21.23
C ASP A 38 -9.39 5.71 -21.81
N GLY A 39 -9.41 6.73 -20.95
CA GLY A 39 -9.57 8.08 -21.48
C GLY A 39 -9.80 9.18 -20.47
N THR A 40 -9.14 9.16 -19.31
CA THR A 40 -8.94 10.44 -18.64
C THR A 40 -8.14 11.32 -19.59
N THR A 41 -8.81 12.28 -20.22
CA THR A 41 -8.13 13.26 -21.07
C THR A 41 -6.97 13.83 -20.28
N THR A 42 -5.87 14.19 -20.96
CA THR A 42 -4.72 14.83 -20.30
C THR A 42 -5.16 16.01 -19.43
N TYR A 43 -6.27 16.66 -19.81
CA TYR A 43 -6.95 17.71 -19.05
C TYR A 43 -7.58 17.22 -17.73
N GLY A 44 -8.38 16.15 -17.74
CA GLY A 44 -8.97 15.58 -16.51
C GLY A 44 -7.91 15.12 -15.49
N ARG A 45 -6.79 14.54 -15.97
CA ARG A 45 -5.66 14.19 -15.10
C ARG A 45 -5.03 15.42 -14.45
N ARG A 46 -4.85 16.51 -15.19
CA ARG A 46 -4.29 17.77 -14.64
C ARG A 46 -5.18 18.36 -13.57
N LEU A 47 -6.50 18.36 -13.80
CA LEU A 47 -7.46 18.86 -12.82
C LEU A 47 -7.51 17.98 -11.56
N ASP A 48 -7.39 16.66 -11.67
CA ASP A 48 -7.28 15.79 -10.49
C ASP A 48 -6.12 16.19 -9.59
N TRP A 49 -4.94 16.36 -10.19
CA TRP A 49 -3.75 16.80 -9.46
C TRP A 49 -3.90 18.20 -8.90
N LEU A 50 -4.54 19.12 -9.64
CA LEU A 50 -4.82 20.47 -9.16
C LEU A 50 -5.74 20.45 -7.93
N PHE A 51 -6.87 19.77 -8.00
CA PHE A 51 -7.81 19.69 -6.88
C PHE A 51 -7.23 18.91 -5.70
N GLY A 52 -6.45 17.84 -5.96
CA GLY A 52 -5.68 17.15 -4.93
C GLY A 52 -4.71 18.07 -4.21
N LEU A 53 -3.95 18.88 -4.97
CA LEU A 53 -3.04 19.87 -4.40
C LEU A 53 -3.77 20.95 -3.61
N VAL A 54 -4.88 21.47 -4.13
CA VAL A 54 -5.68 22.51 -3.47
C VAL A 54 -6.17 22.02 -2.11
N VAL A 55 -6.77 20.82 -2.03
CA VAL A 55 -7.26 20.32 -0.74
C VAL A 55 -6.12 20.00 0.22
N THR A 56 -4.99 19.50 -0.26
CA THR A 56 -3.78 19.33 0.56
C THR A 56 -3.31 20.66 1.14
N LEU A 57 -3.22 21.72 0.33
CA LEU A 57 -2.77 23.03 0.79
C LEU A 57 -3.76 23.66 1.77
N VAL A 58 -5.07 23.53 1.52
CA VAL A 58 -6.11 24.01 2.45
C VAL A 58 -6.00 23.29 3.79
N SER A 59 -5.96 21.95 3.78
CA SER A 59 -5.83 21.16 5.02
C SER A 59 -4.52 21.46 5.74
N LEU A 60 -3.39 21.52 5.04
CA LEU A 60 -2.09 21.85 5.62
C LEU A 60 -2.10 23.24 6.25
N SER A 61 -2.71 24.23 5.60
CA SER A 61 -2.79 25.59 6.13
C SER A 61 -3.55 25.61 7.46
N VAL A 62 -4.71 24.94 7.52
CA VAL A 62 -5.50 24.85 8.74
C VAL A 62 -4.73 24.08 9.83
N TYR A 63 -4.16 22.92 9.50
CA TYR A 63 -3.39 22.13 10.47
C TYR A 63 -2.18 22.91 11.01
N ALA A 64 -1.42 23.58 10.13
CA ALA A 64 -0.27 24.40 10.54
C ALA A 64 -0.67 25.62 11.40
N MET A 65 -1.88 26.15 11.24
CA MET A 65 -2.41 27.20 12.11
C MET A 65 -2.82 26.67 13.49
N THR A 66 -3.20 25.40 13.58
CA THR A 66 -3.69 24.77 14.82
C THR A 66 -2.71 23.80 15.48
N VAL A 67 -1.53 23.59 14.88
CA VAL A 67 -0.53 22.63 15.34
C VAL A 67 0.02 22.98 16.72
N GLY A 68 0.23 21.96 17.56
CA GLY A 68 0.88 22.12 18.86
C GLY A 68 2.31 22.66 18.71
N ARG A 69 2.71 23.63 19.54
CA ARG A 69 4.08 24.17 19.54
C ARG A 69 5.05 23.41 20.46
N GLY A 70 4.53 22.76 21.49
CA GLY A 70 5.32 21.99 22.46
C GLY A 70 5.18 20.49 22.26
N ALA A 71 5.32 19.73 23.33
CA ALA A 71 4.93 18.33 23.38
C ALA A 71 3.47 18.24 23.87
N PRO A 72 2.52 17.83 23.01
CA PRO A 72 1.15 17.54 23.44
C PRO A 72 1.10 16.41 24.48
N PHE A 73 -0.05 16.27 25.12
CA PHE A 73 -0.30 15.20 26.09
C PHE A 73 -0.26 13.81 25.42
N TRP A 74 -0.10 12.75 26.20
CA TRP A 74 -0.06 11.35 25.74
C TRP A 74 1.27 10.96 25.05
N ASP A 75 1.21 10.22 23.94
CA ASP A 75 2.36 9.55 23.31
C ASP A 75 3.25 10.52 22.50
N CYS A 76 2.74 11.71 22.17
CA CYS A 76 3.46 12.69 21.37
C CYS A 76 4.84 13.08 21.94
N GLY A 77 4.93 13.24 23.27
CA GLY A 77 6.20 13.56 23.93
C GLY A 77 7.24 12.46 23.76
N GLU A 78 6.80 11.20 23.85
CA GLU A 78 7.65 10.03 23.63
C GLU A 78 8.09 9.95 22.16
N PHE A 79 7.17 10.06 21.21
CA PHE A 79 7.50 10.04 19.78
C PHE A 79 8.45 11.18 19.38
N ILE A 80 8.27 12.38 19.92
CA ILE A 80 9.17 13.52 19.71
C ILE A 80 10.57 13.21 20.24
N ALA A 81 10.65 12.71 21.48
CA ALA A 81 11.92 12.37 22.11
C ALA A 81 12.64 11.24 21.36
N CYS A 82 11.93 10.15 21.05
CA CYS A 82 12.44 9.01 20.30
C CYS A 82 12.89 9.40 18.89
N ALA A 83 12.15 10.22 18.16
CA ALA A 83 12.59 10.75 16.87
C ALA A 83 13.87 11.59 17.00
N TYR A 84 13.99 12.40 18.05
CA TYR A 84 15.18 13.23 18.27
C TYR A 84 16.43 12.42 18.65
N ILE A 85 16.31 11.45 19.55
CA ILE A 85 17.46 10.68 20.06
C ILE A 85 17.67 9.35 19.34
N LEU A 86 16.83 9.03 18.35
CA LEU A 86 16.67 7.69 17.80
C LEU A 86 16.41 6.67 18.93
N GLY A 87 15.37 6.88 19.71
CA GLY A 87 14.90 5.94 20.75
C GLY A 87 13.93 4.89 20.21
N ILE A 88 13.49 3.97 21.05
CA ILE A 88 12.45 2.98 20.74
C ILE A 88 11.22 3.32 21.61
N PRO A 89 10.16 3.88 21.01
CA PRO A 89 8.91 4.16 21.71
C PRO A 89 8.14 2.86 21.96
N HIS A 90 7.00 2.96 22.63
CA HIS A 90 6.12 1.82 22.89
C HIS A 90 5.81 0.99 21.62
N PRO A 91 5.53 -0.32 21.77
CA PRO A 91 5.21 -1.20 20.65
C PRO A 91 4.11 -0.66 19.72
N PRO A 92 4.29 -0.74 18.39
CA PRO A 92 5.29 -1.53 17.68
C PRO A 92 6.63 -0.79 17.43
N GLY A 93 6.96 0.26 18.18
CA GLY A 93 8.25 0.95 18.09
C GLY A 93 8.39 1.95 16.93
N ALA A 94 7.41 2.01 16.02
CA ALA A 94 7.26 3.05 14.99
C ALA A 94 8.55 3.43 14.24
N ALA A 95 9.35 2.43 13.84
CA ALA A 95 10.66 2.60 13.21
C ALA A 95 10.65 3.63 12.05
N LEU A 96 9.64 3.58 11.18
CA LEU A 96 9.52 4.54 10.08
C LEU A 96 9.33 5.97 10.58
N PHE A 97 8.43 6.20 11.55
CA PHE A 97 8.20 7.51 12.15
C PHE A 97 9.48 8.04 12.80
N VAL A 98 10.16 7.21 13.60
CA VAL A 98 11.37 7.62 14.33
C VAL A 98 12.49 8.00 13.36
N MET A 99 12.74 7.18 12.33
CA MET A 99 13.83 7.45 11.38
C MET A 99 13.54 8.67 10.49
N THR A 100 12.30 8.82 10.02
CA THR A 100 11.91 9.99 9.21
C THR A 100 11.80 11.25 10.05
N GLY A 101 11.26 11.15 11.26
CA GLY A 101 11.20 12.21 12.26
C GLY A 101 12.59 12.69 12.66
N ARG A 102 13.58 11.79 12.77
CA ARG A 102 14.97 12.20 13.00
C ARG A 102 15.46 13.14 11.90
N VAL A 103 15.20 12.83 10.63
CA VAL A 103 15.56 13.70 9.51
C VAL A 103 14.85 15.06 9.62
N VAL A 104 13.56 15.08 9.95
CA VAL A 104 12.80 16.32 10.16
C VAL A 104 13.36 17.16 11.31
N SER A 105 13.79 16.51 12.41
CA SER A 105 14.35 17.20 13.58
C SER A 105 15.67 17.94 13.30
N LEU A 106 16.34 17.62 12.19
CA LEU A 106 17.58 18.28 11.78
C LEU A 106 17.32 19.55 10.94
N LEU A 107 16.07 19.85 10.59
CA LEU A 107 15.74 21.02 9.79
C LEU A 107 15.83 22.31 10.64
N PRO A 108 16.38 23.41 10.08
CA PRO A 108 16.60 24.65 10.83
C PRO A 108 15.36 25.57 10.86
N PHE A 109 14.14 25.02 10.96
CA PHE A 109 12.88 25.77 10.81
C PHE A 109 12.05 25.94 12.09
N GLY A 110 12.64 25.73 13.27
CA GLY A 110 11.98 25.93 14.56
C GLY A 110 12.40 24.89 15.59
N ASP A 111 11.69 24.85 16.71
CA ASP A 111 11.91 23.87 17.77
C ASP A 111 11.53 22.45 17.30
N THR A 112 12.29 21.45 17.73
CA THR A 112 12.08 20.04 17.35
C THR A 112 10.64 19.55 17.57
N ALA A 113 10.05 19.91 18.71
CA ALA A 113 8.68 19.50 19.04
C ALA A 113 7.67 20.04 18.03
N PHE A 114 7.78 21.34 17.69
CA PHE A 114 6.95 21.95 16.67
C PHE A 114 7.16 21.32 15.29
N LEU A 115 8.42 21.06 14.89
CA LEU A 115 8.72 20.44 13.59
C LEU A 115 8.12 19.03 13.46
N LEU A 116 8.10 18.26 14.54
CA LEU A 116 7.54 16.91 14.54
C LEU A 116 6.00 16.90 14.62
N ASN A 117 5.38 17.86 15.32
CA ASN A 117 3.93 18.02 15.21
C ASN A 117 3.55 18.44 13.77
N LEU A 118 4.33 19.35 13.16
CA LEU A 118 4.12 19.78 11.78
C LEU A 118 4.36 18.64 10.78
N TYR A 119 5.26 17.71 11.08
CA TYR A 119 5.46 16.50 10.27
C TYR A 119 4.17 15.66 10.17
N SER A 120 3.47 15.46 11.30
CA SER A 120 2.16 14.81 11.30
C SER A 120 1.11 15.62 10.55
N SER A 121 1.14 16.95 10.62
CA SER A 121 0.26 17.82 9.82
C SER A 121 0.51 17.68 8.32
N VAL A 122 1.78 17.64 7.89
CA VAL A 122 2.17 17.48 6.48
C VAL A 122 1.75 16.13 5.95
N THR A 123 2.07 15.04 6.66
CA THR A 123 1.72 13.68 6.23
C THR A 123 0.20 13.49 6.16
N SER A 124 -0.54 14.03 7.13
CA SER A 124 -2.01 14.01 7.12
C SER A 124 -2.60 14.82 5.96
N ALA A 125 -2.10 16.03 5.71
CA ALA A 125 -2.58 16.84 4.58
C ALA A 125 -2.30 16.20 3.21
N LEU A 126 -1.16 15.50 3.06
CA LEU A 126 -0.86 14.71 1.86
C LEU A 126 -1.83 13.53 1.71
N ALA A 127 -2.19 12.86 2.80
CA ALA A 127 -3.18 11.78 2.78
C ALA A 127 -4.54 12.28 2.28
N VAL A 128 -4.99 13.47 2.70
CA VAL A 128 -6.20 14.13 2.18
C VAL A 128 -6.11 14.36 0.66
N GLY A 129 -4.94 14.75 0.15
CA GLY A 129 -4.69 14.89 -1.29
C GLY A 129 -4.87 13.57 -2.05
N PHE A 130 -4.29 12.48 -1.55
CA PHE A 130 -4.50 11.15 -2.13
C PHE A 130 -5.94 10.66 -2.03
N CYS A 131 -6.66 11.02 -0.97
CA CYS A 131 -8.10 10.80 -0.86
C CYS A 131 -8.84 11.52 -2.00
N ALA A 132 -8.57 12.80 -2.25
CA ALA A 132 -9.16 13.53 -3.37
C ALA A 132 -8.85 12.90 -4.73
N LEU A 133 -7.61 12.48 -4.97
CA LEU A 133 -7.21 11.80 -6.19
C LEU A 133 -7.92 10.44 -6.38
N THR A 134 -8.18 9.74 -5.28
CA THR A 134 -8.95 8.49 -5.26
C THR A 134 -10.41 8.76 -5.57
N LEU A 135 -11.02 9.74 -4.90
CA LEU A 135 -12.42 10.13 -5.11
C LEU A 135 -12.67 10.54 -6.57
N ALA A 136 -11.76 11.31 -7.18
CA ALA A 136 -11.90 11.69 -8.58
C ALA A 136 -11.96 10.47 -9.51
N ARG A 137 -11.09 9.47 -9.30
CA ARG A 137 -11.11 8.20 -10.05
C ARG A 137 -12.38 7.40 -9.81
N VAL A 138 -12.78 7.23 -8.54
CA VAL A 138 -13.96 6.45 -8.17
C VAL A 138 -15.23 7.08 -8.73
N ILE A 139 -15.38 8.41 -8.62
CA ILE A 139 -16.56 9.13 -9.14
C ILE A 139 -16.66 8.98 -10.65
N ARG A 140 -15.56 9.17 -11.41
CA ARG A 140 -15.57 8.91 -12.87
C ARG A 140 -15.91 7.47 -13.19
N ARG A 141 -15.42 6.53 -12.38
CA ARG A 141 -15.73 5.12 -12.59
C ARG A 141 -17.21 4.81 -12.41
N LEU A 142 -17.88 5.49 -11.49
CA LEU A 142 -19.30 5.30 -11.20
C LEU A 142 -20.22 6.06 -12.17
N ARG A 143 -19.86 7.29 -12.57
CA ARG A 143 -20.72 8.15 -13.40
C ARG A 143 -20.34 8.19 -14.89
N GLY A 144 -19.17 7.68 -15.24
CA GLY A 144 -18.55 7.89 -16.56
C GLY A 144 -17.84 9.25 -16.66
N HIS A 145 -17.25 9.49 -17.83
CA HIS A 145 -16.54 10.73 -18.14
C HIS A 145 -17.47 11.94 -18.26
N GLU A 146 -16.91 13.10 -17.91
CA GLU A 146 -17.57 14.40 -17.98
C GLU A 146 -17.95 14.73 -19.43
N ARG A 147 -19.24 14.99 -19.70
CA ARG A 147 -19.76 15.29 -21.05
C ARG A 147 -20.04 16.78 -21.24
N ALA A 148 -20.31 17.49 -20.13
CA ALA A 148 -20.50 18.93 -20.10
C ALA A 148 -19.71 19.56 -18.93
N ALA A 149 -19.48 20.87 -18.98
CA ALA A 149 -18.76 21.60 -17.92
C ALA A 149 -19.39 21.40 -16.53
N ILE A 150 -20.73 21.29 -16.46
CA ILE A 150 -21.45 21.04 -15.22
C ILE A 150 -21.07 19.68 -14.58
N ASP A 151 -20.76 18.65 -15.37
CA ASP A 151 -20.36 17.34 -14.86
C ASP A 151 -19.02 17.42 -14.12
N SER A 152 -18.08 18.22 -14.65
CA SER A 152 -16.80 18.51 -14.01
C SER A 152 -17.00 19.29 -12.71
N VAL A 153 -17.87 20.31 -12.71
CA VAL A 153 -18.19 21.07 -11.50
C VAL A 153 -18.75 20.14 -10.41
N VAL A 154 -19.73 19.31 -10.75
CA VAL A 154 -20.34 18.36 -9.79
C VAL A 154 -19.33 17.31 -9.32
N LEU A 155 -18.45 16.82 -10.21
CA LEU A 155 -17.39 15.90 -9.83
C LEU A 155 -16.44 16.53 -8.81
N TYR A 156 -15.88 17.69 -9.13
CA TYR A 156 -14.88 18.32 -8.29
C TYR A 156 -15.47 18.92 -7.01
N ALA A 157 -16.73 19.36 -7.03
CA ALA A 157 -17.45 19.68 -5.80
C ALA A 157 -17.53 18.45 -4.87
N GLY A 158 -17.88 17.27 -5.41
CA GLY A 158 -17.88 16.02 -4.63
C GLY A 158 -16.50 15.62 -4.11
N VAL A 159 -15.45 15.77 -4.92
CA VAL A 159 -14.06 15.50 -4.53
C VAL A 159 -13.63 16.42 -3.38
N VAL A 160 -13.87 17.72 -3.50
CA VAL A 160 -13.51 18.70 -2.47
C VAL A 160 -14.29 18.45 -1.19
N LEU A 161 -15.63 18.33 -1.27
CA LEU A 161 -16.46 18.09 -0.09
C LEU A 161 -16.09 16.77 0.62
N GLY A 162 -15.89 15.68 -0.12
CA GLY A 162 -15.54 14.38 0.45
C GLY A 162 -14.15 14.36 1.11
N SER A 163 -13.15 14.97 0.47
CA SER A 163 -11.80 15.04 1.04
C SER A 163 -11.71 15.99 2.23
N LEU A 164 -12.40 17.14 2.22
CA LEU A 164 -12.45 18.04 3.37
C LEU A 164 -13.26 17.46 4.53
N ALA A 165 -14.27 16.62 4.27
CA ALA A 165 -14.97 15.89 5.33
C ALA A 165 -14.04 14.93 6.09
N MET A 166 -13.10 14.28 5.39
CA MET A 166 -12.01 13.51 6.02
C MET A 166 -11.06 14.44 6.78
N ALA A 167 -10.63 15.55 6.16
CA ALA A 167 -9.67 16.47 6.76
C ALA A 167 -10.15 17.10 8.08
N PHE A 168 -11.42 17.48 8.16
CA PHE A 168 -11.98 18.18 9.31
C PHE A 168 -12.83 17.29 10.22
N GLY A 169 -12.78 15.97 10.04
CA GLY A 169 -13.32 15.03 11.02
C GLY A 169 -12.56 15.13 12.33
N SER A 170 -13.26 15.12 13.47
CA SER A 170 -12.66 15.39 14.80
C SER A 170 -11.46 14.50 15.12
N THR A 171 -11.60 13.18 14.96
CA THR A 171 -10.50 12.23 15.21
C THR A 171 -9.34 12.45 14.26
N TYR A 172 -9.62 12.72 12.98
CA TYR A 172 -8.58 12.89 11.97
C TYR A 172 -7.78 14.18 12.22
N TRP A 173 -8.47 15.29 12.44
CA TRP A 173 -7.85 16.58 12.70
C TRP A 173 -7.06 16.55 14.00
N PHE A 174 -7.60 15.99 15.08
CA PHE A 174 -6.89 15.88 16.36
C PHE A 174 -5.52 15.19 16.20
N ASN A 175 -5.46 14.08 15.48
CA ASN A 175 -4.20 13.37 15.19
C ASN A 175 -3.30 14.10 14.17
N ALA A 176 -3.85 14.98 13.34
CA ALA A 176 -3.08 15.73 12.35
C ALA A 176 -2.28 16.89 12.95
N VAL A 177 -2.61 17.36 14.15
CA VAL A 177 -2.00 18.56 14.77
C VAL A 177 -1.00 18.24 15.88
N GLU A 178 -0.71 16.96 16.09
CA GLU A 178 0.15 16.44 17.14
C GLU A 178 1.08 15.34 16.57
N ALA A 179 2.26 15.16 17.18
CA ALA A 179 3.32 14.25 16.71
C ALA A 179 2.98 12.77 16.94
N GLU A 180 2.00 12.29 16.18
CA GLU A 180 1.50 10.93 16.22
C GLU A 180 1.87 10.11 14.97
N VAL A 181 1.92 8.78 15.12
CA VAL A 181 2.22 7.84 14.03
C VAL A 181 1.09 7.72 13.00
N TYR A 182 -0.11 8.19 13.33
CA TYR A 182 -1.31 8.02 12.52
C TYR A 182 -1.28 8.84 11.23
N GLY A 183 -0.69 10.04 11.22
CA GLY A 183 -0.62 10.89 10.02
C GLY A 183 0.14 10.20 8.87
N LEU A 184 1.33 9.68 9.17
CA LEU A 184 2.14 8.91 8.22
C LEU A 184 1.46 7.60 7.80
N THR A 185 0.82 6.92 8.75
CA THR A 185 0.04 5.70 8.48
C THR A 185 -1.09 5.96 7.48
N LEU A 186 -1.85 7.03 7.69
CA LEU A 186 -2.97 7.43 6.84
C LEU A 186 -2.51 7.89 5.45
N LEU A 187 -1.34 8.52 5.35
CA LEU A 187 -0.70 8.82 4.07
C LEU A 187 -0.44 7.54 3.28
N LEU A 188 0.19 6.54 3.90
CA LEU A 188 0.48 5.27 3.25
C LEU A 188 -0.80 4.53 2.85
N ILE A 189 -1.82 4.49 3.71
CA ILE A 189 -3.12 3.90 3.38
C ILE A 189 -3.78 4.62 2.20
N SER A 190 -3.81 5.95 2.21
CA SER A 190 -4.44 6.74 1.14
C SER A 190 -3.70 6.59 -0.18
N LEU A 191 -2.36 6.55 -0.14
CA LEU A 191 -1.51 6.24 -1.29
C LEU A 191 -1.76 4.83 -1.83
N LEU A 192 -1.86 3.82 -0.95
CA LEU A 192 -2.13 2.43 -1.34
C LEU A 192 -3.49 2.29 -2.02
N ILE A 193 -4.53 2.94 -1.49
CA ILE A 193 -5.87 2.94 -2.10
C ILE A 193 -5.86 3.67 -3.45
N TRP A 194 -5.15 4.80 -3.54
CA TRP A 194 -4.97 5.50 -4.80
C TRP A 194 -4.24 4.65 -5.85
N LEU A 195 -3.17 3.95 -5.45
CA LEU A 195 -2.46 2.99 -6.29
C LEU A 195 -3.35 1.83 -6.72
N SER A 196 -4.29 1.37 -5.89
CA SER A 196 -5.28 0.35 -6.27
C SER A 196 -6.21 0.85 -7.36
N ALA A 197 -6.70 2.08 -7.24
CA ALA A 197 -7.51 2.70 -8.29
C ALA A 197 -6.71 2.80 -9.61
N LEU A 198 -5.44 3.21 -9.55
CA LEU A 198 -4.55 3.25 -10.71
C LEU A 198 -4.25 1.85 -11.28
N TRP A 199 -4.11 0.85 -10.42
CA TRP A 199 -3.82 -0.53 -10.81
C TRP A 199 -4.96 -1.12 -11.65
N ILE A 200 -6.22 -0.83 -11.30
CA ILE A 200 -7.40 -1.30 -12.05
C ILE A 200 -7.30 -0.91 -13.52
N GLU A 201 -6.90 0.32 -13.81
CA GLU A 201 -6.74 0.84 -15.18
C GLU A 201 -5.60 0.17 -15.95
N ARG A 202 -4.68 -0.50 -15.25
CA ARG A 202 -3.47 -1.13 -15.81
C ARG A 202 -3.42 -2.63 -15.53
N ALA A 203 -4.53 -3.24 -15.17
CA ALA A 203 -4.57 -4.66 -14.81
C ALA A 203 -4.08 -5.52 -15.99
N ARG A 204 -3.40 -6.62 -15.68
CA ARG A 204 -2.80 -7.56 -16.67
C ARG A 204 -1.72 -6.97 -17.58
N THR A 205 -1.17 -5.80 -17.23
CA THR A 205 0.01 -5.22 -17.92
C THR A 205 1.28 -5.35 -17.06
N PRO A 206 2.49 -5.27 -17.66
CA PRO A 206 3.73 -5.16 -16.91
C PRO A 206 3.73 -3.98 -15.93
N GLU A 207 3.12 -2.85 -16.31
CA GLU A 207 2.95 -1.66 -15.47
C GLU A 207 2.07 -1.95 -14.26
N GLY A 208 0.95 -2.67 -14.45
CA GLY A 208 0.09 -3.12 -13.36
C GLY A 208 0.84 -4.03 -12.38
N ASN A 209 1.67 -4.94 -12.88
CA ASN A 209 2.50 -5.79 -12.02
C ASN A 209 3.50 -4.96 -11.18
N ARG A 210 4.12 -3.93 -11.76
CA ARG A 210 5.01 -3.01 -11.01
C ARG A 210 4.26 -2.26 -9.91
N ILE A 211 3.01 -1.83 -10.16
CA ILE A 211 2.19 -1.18 -9.14
C ILE A 211 1.91 -2.14 -7.98
N LEU A 212 1.59 -3.41 -8.24
CA LEU A 212 1.40 -4.40 -7.17
C LEU A 212 2.66 -4.61 -6.32
N VAL A 213 3.83 -4.69 -6.96
CA VAL A 213 5.11 -4.80 -6.24
C VAL A 213 5.36 -3.57 -5.37
N LEU A 214 5.08 -2.36 -5.88
CA LEU A 214 5.18 -1.13 -5.10
C LEU A 214 4.18 -1.12 -3.93
N GLN A 215 2.94 -1.57 -4.14
CA GLN A 215 1.95 -1.66 -3.07
C GLN A 215 2.38 -2.61 -1.97
N VAL A 216 2.93 -3.78 -2.31
CA VAL A 216 3.49 -4.71 -1.30
C VAL A 216 4.65 -4.05 -0.57
N PHE A 217 5.60 -3.42 -1.26
CA PHE A 217 6.68 -2.67 -0.59
C PHE A 217 6.15 -1.64 0.41
N LEU A 218 5.19 -0.80 0.00
CA LEU A 218 4.62 0.25 0.83
C LEU A 218 3.79 -0.29 2.00
N LEU A 219 3.07 -1.41 1.82
CA LEU A 219 2.34 -2.10 2.90
C LEU A 219 3.31 -2.49 4.02
N TYR A 220 4.43 -3.12 3.68
CA TYR A 220 5.41 -3.55 4.68
C TYR A 220 6.24 -2.42 5.26
N LEU A 221 6.58 -1.41 4.45
CA LEU A 221 7.17 -0.18 4.96
C LEU A 221 6.25 0.48 5.99
N GLY A 222 4.95 0.53 5.71
CA GLY A 222 3.95 1.04 6.64
C GLY A 222 3.76 0.20 7.90
N ALA A 223 3.89 -1.12 7.81
CA ALA A 223 3.86 -1.99 8.98
C ALA A 223 4.97 -1.63 9.99
N THR A 224 6.12 -1.15 9.51
CA THR A 224 7.21 -0.67 10.39
C THR A 224 6.89 0.66 11.09
N ASN A 225 5.82 1.34 10.67
CA ASN A 225 5.29 2.54 11.34
C ASN A 225 4.23 2.17 12.37
N HIS A 226 3.17 1.49 11.90
CA HIS A 226 2.05 1.06 12.71
C HIS A 226 1.28 -0.04 11.96
N MET A 227 0.83 -1.10 12.65
CA MET A 227 0.16 -2.25 12.02
C MET A 227 -1.14 -1.88 11.28
N GLN A 228 -1.77 -0.75 11.65
CA GLN A 228 -2.91 -0.20 10.92
C GLN A 228 -2.61 0.07 9.43
N ALA A 229 -1.36 0.37 9.06
CA ALA A 229 -0.96 0.55 7.66
C ALA A 229 -1.20 -0.70 6.80
N PHE A 230 -1.35 -1.88 7.44
CA PHE A 230 -1.59 -3.15 6.78
C PHE A 230 -3.07 -3.43 6.48
N LEU A 231 -4.01 -2.65 7.06
CA LEU A 231 -5.46 -2.80 6.81
C LEU A 231 -5.84 -2.88 5.31
N PRO A 232 -5.21 -2.12 4.38
CA PRO A 232 -5.53 -2.20 2.97
C PRO A 232 -5.20 -3.54 2.31
N ILE A 233 -4.44 -4.44 2.93
CA ILE A 233 -4.07 -5.72 2.30
C ILE A 233 -5.30 -6.52 1.88
N ILE A 234 -6.33 -6.60 2.72
CA ILE A 234 -7.56 -7.35 2.43
C ILE A 234 -8.28 -6.75 1.21
N PRO A 235 -8.67 -5.46 1.19
CA PRO A 235 -9.35 -4.90 0.04
C PRO A 235 -8.47 -4.87 -1.22
N ILE A 236 -7.15 -4.72 -1.12
CA ILE A 236 -6.23 -4.83 -2.28
C ILE A 236 -6.30 -6.23 -2.87
N PHE A 237 -6.21 -7.27 -2.05
CA PHE A 237 -6.29 -8.66 -2.51
C PHE A 237 -7.67 -9.03 -3.06
N LEU A 238 -8.74 -8.57 -2.43
CA LEU A 238 -10.10 -8.75 -2.97
C LEU A 238 -10.25 -8.06 -4.33
N LEU A 239 -9.76 -6.83 -4.45
CA LEU A 239 -9.80 -6.07 -5.70
C LEU A 239 -8.96 -6.73 -6.80
N LEU A 240 -7.80 -7.31 -6.45
CA LEU A 240 -6.99 -8.11 -7.36
C LEU A 240 -7.80 -9.26 -7.98
N PHE A 241 -8.57 -9.96 -7.14
CA PHE A 241 -9.39 -11.09 -7.53
C PHE A 241 -10.66 -10.71 -8.29
N LEU A 242 -11.29 -9.58 -7.95
CA LEU A 242 -12.47 -9.08 -8.65
C LEU A 242 -12.13 -8.58 -10.06
N VAL A 243 -10.93 -7.99 -10.25
CA VAL A 243 -10.49 -7.50 -11.55
C VAL A 243 -9.89 -8.63 -12.38
N ASP A 244 -9.03 -9.46 -11.79
CA ASP A 244 -8.39 -10.57 -12.50
C ASP A 244 -8.79 -11.93 -11.92
N THR A 245 -10.00 -12.38 -12.27
CA THR A 245 -10.58 -13.64 -11.80
C THR A 245 -9.78 -14.89 -12.21
N SER A 246 -8.85 -14.77 -13.17
CA SER A 246 -7.92 -15.85 -13.50
C SER A 246 -6.99 -16.18 -12.33
N ARG A 247 -6.59 -15.17 -11.54
CA ARG A 247 -5.69 -15.32 -10.39
C ARG A 247 -6.35 -16.03 -9.21
N LEU A 248 -7.68 -15.94 -9.07
CA LEU A 248 -8.45 -16.67 -8.06
C LEU A 248 -8.30 -18.19 -8.18
N LYS A 249 -8.19 -18.71 -9.41
CA LYS A 249 -8.10 -20.15 -9.68
C LYS A 249 -6.70 -20.69 -9.49
N ASN A 250 -5.69 -19.82 -9.37
CA ASN A 250 -4.30 -20.23 -9.27
C ASN A 250 -3.86 -20.27 -7.80
N PRO A 251 -3.54 -21.46 -7.25
CA PRO A 251 -3.18 -21.62 -5.83
C PRO A 251 -1.93 -20.83 -5.42
N LEU A 252 -1.08 -20.45 -6.37
CA LEU A 252 0.10 -19.62 -6.13
C LEU A 252 -0.26 -18.27 -5.46
N TYR A 253 -1.31 -17.59 -5.93
CA TYR A 253 -1.67 -16.27 -5.39
C TYR A 253 -2.26 -16.36 -3.98
N TRP A 254 -2.94 -17.46 -3.67
CA TRP A 254 -3.39 -17.77 -2.31
C TRP A 254 -2.22 -18.06 -1.38
N ALA A 255 -1.24 -18.85 -1.83
CA ALA A 255 -0.02 -19.10 -1.06
C ALA A 255 0.74 -17.79 -0.77
N ILE A 256 0.89 -16.91 -1.76
CA ILE A 256 1.50 -15.58 -1.57
C ILE A 256 0.69 -14.76 -0.57
N PHE A 257 -0.64 -14.71 -0.69
CA PHE A 257 -1.49 -13.98 0.27
C PHE A 257 -1.29 -14.47 1.71
N VAL A 258 -1.29 -15.79 1.92
CA VAL A 258 -1.07 -16.39 3.24
C VAL A 258 0.32 -16.05 3.77
N ILE A 259 1.37 -16.18 2.95
CA ILE A 259 2.74 -15.83 3.36
C ILE A 259 2.82 -14.34 3.74
N LEU A 260 2.21 -13.46 2.94
CA LEU A 260 2.25 -12.03 3.21
C LEU A 260 1.49 -11.65 4.49
N THR A 261 0.44 -12.39 4.85
CA THR A 261 -0.32 -12.13 6.08
C THR A 261 0.34 -12.69 7.35
N PHE A 262 1.42 -13.48 7.25
CA PHE A 262 2.14 -13.96 8.42
C PHE A 262 2.63 -12.86 9.33
N VAL A 263 3.02 -11.69 8.81
CA VAL A 263 3.49 -10.57 9.64
C VAL A 263 2.44 -10.10 10.66
N VAL A 264 1.15 -10.25 10.34
CA VAL A 264 0.04 -9.90 11.23
C VAL A 264 -0.15 -10.93 12.34
N TYR A 265 0.17 -12.20 12.06
CA TYR A 265 -0.02 -13.30 13.01
C TYR A 265 1.24 -13.57 13.85
N SER A 266 2.42 -13.53 13.23
CA SER A 266 3.70 -13.83 13.85
C SER A 266 4.85 -13.27 13.00
N VAL A 267 5.61 -12.34 13.59
CA VAL A 267 6.84 -11.80 12.98
C VAL A 267 7.86 -12.91 12.71
N ASP A 268 7.97 -13.92 13.56
CA ASP A 268 8.83 -15.09 13.35
C ASP A 268 8.51 -15.84 12.06
N LEU A 269 7.23 -16.19 11.86
CA LEU A 269 6.81 -16.90 10.66
C LEU A 269 7.11 -16.07 9.42
N PHE A 270 6.89 -14.76 9.49
CA PHE A 270 7.24 -13.86 8.40
C PHE A 270 8.76 -13.86 8.11
N LEU A 271 9.61 -13.70 9.13
CA LEU A 271 11.06 -13.60 8.98
C LEU A 271 11.72 -14.90 8.50
N TRP A 272 11.17 -16.07 8.86
CA TRP A 272 11.69 -17.35 8.39
C TRP A 272 11.11 -17.79 7.05
N ILE A 273 9.78 -17.76 6.91
CA ILE A 273 9.13 -18.36 5.74
C ILE A 273 9.24 -17.47 4.51
N THR A 274 9.12 -16.14 4.66
CA THR A 274 9.08 -15.22 3.52
C THR A 274 10.39 -15.23 2.72
N PRO A 275 11.60 -15.14 3.34
CA PRO A 275 12.87 -15.22 2.60
C PRO A 275 13.10 -16.57 1.93
N ILE A 276 12.74 -17.68 2.60
CA ILE A 276 12.85 -19.03 2.03
C ILE A 276 11.94 -19.15 0.80
N ALA A 277 10.67 -18.76 0.92
CA ALA A 277 9.73 -18.79 -0.19
C ALA A 277 10.18 -17.88 -1.35
N CYS A 278 10.69 -16.69 -1.03
CA CYS A 278 11.26 -15.75 -2.00
C CYS A 278 12.40 -16.38 -2.80
N ALA A 279 13.37 -16.99 -2.11
CA ALA A 279 14.50 -17.69 -2.73
C ALA A 279 14.04 -18.86 -3.60
N LEU A 280 13.09 -19.68 -3.11
CA LEU A 280 12.52 -20.79 -3.87
C LEU A 280 11.79 -20.34 -5.14
N PHE A 281 11.07 -19.21 -5.10
CA PHE A 281 10.42 -18.68 -6.30
C PHE A 281 11.41 -18.14 -7.32
N PHE A 282 12.45 -17.42 -6.90
CA PHE A 282 13.51 -16.98 -7.81
C PHE A 282 14.28 -18.16 -8.41
N LEU A 283 14.66 -19.15 -7.58
CA LEU A 283 15.32 -20.37 -8.05
C LEU A 283 14.42 -21.13 -9.03
N SER A 284 13.14 -21.31 -8.69
CA SER A 284 12.20 -21.99 -9.57
C SER A 284 11.94 -21.22 -10.86
N SER A 285 11.99 -19.88 -10.85
CA SER A 285 11.92 -19.07 -12.06
C SER A 285 13.16 -19.29 -12.92
N PHE A 286 14.35 -19.21 -12.33
CA PHE A 286 15.64 -19.40 -13.02
C PHE A 286 15.76 -20.77 -13.69
N LEU A 287 15.35 -21.84 -12.99
CA LEU A 287 15.39 -23.21 -13.50
C LEU A 287 14.24 -23.55 -14.47
N SER A 288 13.24 -22.66 -14.62
CA SER A 288 12.06 -22.99 -15.43
C SER A 288 12.32 -22.82 -16.94
N THR A 289 12.14 -23.90 -17.68
CA THR A 289 12.14 -23.89 -19.15
C THR A 289 10.82 -23.41 -19.76
N ARG A 290 9.73 -23.36 -18.98
CA ARG A 290 8.42 -22.89 -19.44
C ARG A 290 8.27 -21.38 -19.19
N PRO A 291 8.05 -20.56 -20.23
CA PRO A 291 8.05 -19.10 -20.10
C PRO A 291 6.97 -18.58 -19.13
N GLU A 292 5.77 -19.17 -19.14
CA GLU A 292 4.68 -18.72 -18.26
C GLU A 292 4.94 -19.03 -16.78
N ARG A 293 5.52 -20.19 -16.49
CA ARG A 293 5.96 -20.53 -15.13
C ARG A 293 7.10 -19.62 -14.69
N ARG A 294 8.07 -19.35 -15.57
CA ARG A 294 9.18 -18.42 -15.31
C ARG A 294 8.68 -17.03 -14.91
N LYS A 295 7.78 -16.43 -15.71
CA LYS A 295 7.19 -15.11 -15.43
C LYS A 295 6.39 -15.10 -14.13
N SER A 296 5.54 -16.09 -13.91
CA SER A 296 4.69 -16.17 -12.72
C SER A 296 5.52 -16.29 -11.43
N HIS A 297 6.56 -17.13 -11.45
CA HIS A 297 7.44 -17.32 -10.30
C HIS A 297 8.37 -16.12 -10.07
N LEU A 298 8.82 -15.45 -11.15
CA LEU A 298 9.56 -14.19 -11.03
C LEU A 298 8.70 -13.12 -10.36
N PHE A 299 7.43 -13.01 -10.77
CA PHE A 299 6.50 -12.06 -10.17
C PHE A 299 6.22 -12.38 -8.70
N ALA A 300 5.98 -13.65 -8.37
CA ALA A 300 5.81 -14.12 -6.98
C ALA A 300 7.04 -13.78 -6.10
N GLY A 301 8.23 -14.12 -6.56
CA GLY A 301 9.48 -13.78 -5.88
C GLY A 301 9.65 -12.26 -5.71
N SER A 302 9.28 -11.47 -6.73
CA SER A 302 9.34 -10.00 -6.66
C SER A 302 8.40 -9.40 -5.59
N LEU A 303 7.20 -9.97 -5.41
CA LEU A 303 6.27 -9.54 -4.35
C LEU A 303 6.85 -9.84 -2.97
N LEU A 304 7.35 -11.05 -2.75
CA LEU A 304 7.95 -11.42 -1.46
C LEU A 304 9.24 -10.64 -1.18
N PHE A 305 10.06 -10.39 -2.19
CA PHE A 305 11.25 -9.55 -2.08
C PHE A 305 10.88 -8.11 -1.68
N ALA A 306 9.85 -7.53 -2.30
CA ALA A 306 9.34 -6.22 -1.93
C ALA A 306 8.83 -6.17 -0.49
N ALA A 307 8.18 -7.22 -0.01
CA ALA A 307 7.76 -7.35 1.38
C ALA A 307 8.95 -7.34 2.35
N ILE A 308 9.98 -8.16 2.08
CA ILE A 308 11.21 -8.22 2.87
C ILE A 308 11.91 -6.86 2.87
N LEU A 309 12.03 -6.23 1.70
CA LEU A 309 12.68 -4.93 1.56
C LEU A 309 11.91 -3.84 2.32
N GLY A 310 10.59 -3.81 2.24
CA GLY A 310 9.76 -2.85 2.98
C GLY A 310 9.87 -3.06 4.49
N TYR A 311 9.84 -4.31 4.96
CA TYR A 311 9.91 -4.64 6.38
C TYR A 311 11.32 -4.53 6.97
N SER A 312 12.36 -4.49 6.13
CA SER A 312 13.76 -4.43 6.58
C SER A 312 14.04 -3.23 7.49
N LEU A 313 13.27 -2.14 7.37
CA LEU A 313 13.35 -0.98 8.23
C LEU A 313 13.04 -1.32 9.70
N TYR A 314 12.22 -2.35 9.96
CA TYR A 314 11.92 -2.81 11.31
C TYR A 314 13.14 -3.39 12.04
N GLY A 315 14.21 -3.74 11.30
CA GLY A 315 15.51 -4.08 11.87
C GLY A 315 16.10 -2.96 12.74
N TYR A 316 15.62 -1.72 12.59
CA TYR A 316 15.91 -0.61 13.50
C TYR A 316 15.70 -0.99 14.97
N VAL A 317 14.61 -1.67 15.30
CA VAL A 317 14.23 -1.96 16.70
C VAL A 317 15.30 -2.78 17.42
N PRO A 318 15.65 -4.01 17.00
CA PRO A 318 16.66 -4.81 17.72
C PRO A 318 18.08 -4.24 17.59
N ILE A 319 18.41 -3.63 16.44
CA ILE A 319 19.73 -2.99 16.24
C ILE A 319 19.92 -1.83 17.21
N ARG A 320 18.86 -1.03 17.40
CA ARG A 320 18.92 0.13 18.28
C ARG A 320 18.83 -0.29 19.75
N ALA A 321 18.02 -1.28 20.11
CA ALA A 321 17.93 -1.81 21.47
C ALA A 321 19.29 -2.31 21.98
N ALA A 322 20.05 -3.02 21.13
CA ALA A 322 21.41 -3.49 21.45
C ALA A 322 22.43 -2.36 21.75
N GLN A 323 22.08 -1.09 21.47
CA GLN A 323 22.88 0.08 21.81
C GLN A 323 22.41 0.81 23.08
N SER A 324 21.41 0.26 23.77
CA SER A 324 20.82 0.78 25.01
C SER A 324 20.46 2.28 24.91
N PRO A 325 19.54 2.68 24.02
CA PRO A 325 19.11 4.07 23.88
C PRO A 325 18.45 4.57 25.17
N ALA A 326 18.44 5.89 25.37
CA ALA A 326 17.87 6.49 26.58
C ALA A 326 16.38 6.19 26.78
N ILE A 327 15.63 6.00 25.67
CA ILE A 327 14.28 5.44 25.67
C ILE A 327 14.34 4.14 24.87
N ASN A 328 14.06 3.03 25.54
CA ASN A 328 14.16 1.67 25.05
C ASN A 328 12.99 0.83 25.58
N GLU A 329 11.77 1.17 25.16
CA GLU A 329 10.57 0.47 25.64
C GLU A 329 10.67 -1.03 25.37
N ASN A 330 10.36 -1.84 26.40
CA ASN A 330 10.43 -3.32 26.40
C ASN A 330 11.79 -3.97 26.08
N ASP A 331 12.86 -3.20 25.88
CA ASP A 331 14.24 -3.68 25.65
C ASP A 331 14.36 -4.90 24.68
N PRO A 332 13.95 -4.76 23.40
CA PRO A 332 13.94 -5.86 22.44
C PRO A 332 15.34 -6.16 21.86
N ASP A 333 16.34 -6.29 22.71
CA ASP A 333 17.76 -6.48 22.35
C ASP A 333 18.15 -7.95 22.09
N ASP A 334 17.30 -8.90 22.45
CA ASP A 334 17.43 -10.33 22.16
C ASP A 334 16.23 -10.89 21.39
N TRP A 335 16.38 -12.11 20.85
CA TRP A 335 15.33 -12.73 20.03
C TRP A 335 14.04 -13.01 20.81
N THR A 336 14.14 -13.30 22.10
CA THR A 336 12.98 -13.60 22.95
C THR A 336 12.21 -12.33 23.25
N SER A 337 12.89 -11.24 23.63
CA SER A 337 12.26 -9.93 23.89
C SER A 337 11.72 -9.31 22.60
N PHE A 338 12.46 -9.35 21.49
CA PHE A 338 12.01 -8.84 20.19
C PHE A 338 10.73 -9.51 19.67
N LYS A 339 10.51 -10.79 19.98
CA LYS A 339 9.27 -11.50 19.58
C LYS A 339 8.04 -11.11 20.38
N MET A 340 8.26 -10.67 21.61
CA MET A 340 7.19 -10.22 22.51
C MET A 340 6.89 -8.74 22.33
N PHE A 341 7.78 -8.02 21.64
CA PHE A 341 7.64 -6.63 21.22
C PHE A 341 6.70 -6.48 20.02
#